data_AF-A0A2W6BZP3-F1
#
_entry.id   AF-A0A2W6BZP3-F1
#
_cell.length_a   1.000
_cell.length_b   1.000
_cell.length_c   1.000
_cell.angle_alpha   90.00
_cell.angle_beta   90.00
_cell.angle_gamma   90.00
#
_symmetry.space_group_name_H-M   'P 1'
#
loop_
_entity.id
_entity.type
_entity.pdbx_description
1 polymer ?
#
loop_
_entity_poly.entity_id
_entity_poly.type
_entity_poly.pdbx_seq_one_letter_code
_entity_poly.pdbx_strand_id
1 'polypeptide(L)'
;MAKGNSSSTNGKSSSKKTTSSAKKKTSSAKKATSSTKKGTGTKSPAVRITERIRELGDWRGDTLSRIRKIVKQADPDIVEEWKYRGVPVWYHDGIVCTGETYKDHVKMTFAKGASLKDPSGLFNGTLGGETWRAIDIHEGDKINANALKALIREAVDLDTSD
;
A
#
# COMPACT_ATOMS: atom_id res chain seq x y z
N MET A 1 49.13 -31.79 -6.20
CA MET A 1 50.08 -31.50 -5.08
C MET A 1 51.23 -30.71 -5.70
N ALA A 2 51.69 -29.52 -5.30
CA ALA A 2 51.49 -28.69 -4.13
C ALA A 2 51.73 -27.20 -4.49
N LYS A 3 51.01 -26.32 -3.77
CA LYS A 3 51.31 -24.96 -3.28
C LYS A 3 52.40 -24.09 -3.94
N GLY A 4 52.01 -22.85 -4.24
CA GLY A 4 52.90 -21.69 -4.36
C GLY A 4 52.12 -20.38 -4.30
N ASN A 5 51.89 -19.86 -3.09
CA ASN A 5 51.30 -18.54 -2.84
C ASN A 5 52.37 -17.67 -2.18
N SER A 6 52.67 -16.49 -2.75
CA SER A 6 53.14 -15.27 -2.05
C SER A 6 53.61 -14.25 -3.08
N SER A 7 53.08 -13.03 -3.01
CA SER A 7 53.90 -11.81 -2.86
C SER A 7 53.01 -10.61 -2.58
N SER A 8 53.35 -9.95 -1.48
CA SER A 8 52.83 -8.68 -1.01
C SER A 8 53.70 -7.56 -1.59
N THR A 9 53.11 -6.44 -2.03
CA THR A 9 53.81 -5.15 -2.04
C THR A 9 52.86 -4.00 -1.75
N ASN A 10 53.29 -3.18 -0.80
CA ASN A 10 52.76 -1.93 -0.28
C ASN A 10 52.90 -0.77 -1.29
N GLY A 11 52.04 0.27 -1.20
CA GLY A 11 52.12 1.44 -2.08
C GLY A 11 51.23 2.61 -1.66
N LYS A 12 51.71 3.39 -0.69
CA LYS A 12 51.18 4.70 -0.26
C LYS A 12 51.57 5.78 -1.28
N SER A 13 50.65 6.62 -1.74
CA SER A 13 50.95 8.06 -1.97
C SER A 13 49.71 8.90 -2.28
N SER A 14 49.67 10.06 -1.64
CA SER A 14 48.70 11.14 -1.73
C SER A 14 48.95 12.04 -2.96
N SER A 15 47.90 12.72 -3.43
CA SER A 15 47.87 14.04 -4.11
C SER A 15 46.47 14.22 -4.74
N LYS A 16 45.85 15.39 -4.98
CA LYS A 16 45.86 16.79 -4.52
C LYS A 16 44.76 17.48 -5.37
N LYS A 17 44.16 18.58 -4.87
CA LYS A 17 43.18 19.49 -5.53
C LYS A 17 41.79 18.87 -5.78
N THR A 18 40.70 19.54 -5.43
CA THR A 18 40.23 20.75 -6.14
C THR A 18 39.46 21.74 -5.25
N THR A 19 39.71 23.01 -5.53
CA THR A 19 38.87 24.17 -5.24
C THR A 19 37.49 24.04 -5.90
N SER A 20 36.41 24.52 -5.27
CA SER A 20 35.32 25.29 -5.91
C SER A 20 34.26 25.75 -4.89
N SER A 21 34.06 27.06 -4.81
CA SER A 21 32.94 27.74 -4.16
C SER A 21 31.60 27.48 -4.87
N ALA A 22 30.51 27.32 -4.11
CA ALA A 22 29.14 27.66 -4.53
C ALA A 22 28.27 27.83 -3.25
N LYS A 23 27.99 29.06 -2.81
CA LYS A 23 26.84 29.91 -3.16
C LYS A 23 25.53 29.48 -2.45
N LYS A 24 25.17 30.27 -1.43
CA LYS A 24 23.81 30.50 -0.89
C LYS A 24 22.73 30.30 -1.97
N LYS A 25 21.62 29.65 -1.61
CA LYS A 25 20.31 30.32 -1.58
C LYS A 25 19.18 29.44 -0.98
N THR A 26 18.38 30.13 -0.17
CA THR A 26 16.94 29.98 0.03
C THR A 26 16.42 28.74 0.75
N SER A 27 16.38 28.87 2.07
CA SER A 27 15.19 28.55 2.86
C SER A 27 13.94 29.19 2.24
N SER A 28 13.05 28.37 1.70
CA SER A 28 11.64 28.71 1.50
C SER A 28 10.83 27.56 2.07
N ALA A 29 10.50 27.68 3.35
CA ALA A 29 9.44 26.91 3.99
C ALA A 29 8.13 27.21 3.24
N LYS A 30 7.69 26.29 2.38
CA LYS A 30 6.35 26.35 1.79
C LYS A 30 5.40 25.54 2.67
N LYS A 31 4.84 26.29 3.63
CA LYS A 31 3.59 26.06 4.36
C LYS A 31 2.67 25.05 3.66
N ALA A 32 2.69 23.80 4.09
CA ALA A 32 1.55 22.92 3.94
C ALA A 32 0.49 23.45 4.91
N THR A 33 -0.52 24.11 4.36
CA THR A 33 -1.72 24.52 5.08
C THR A 33 -2.41 23.28 5.63
N SER A 34 -2.07 22.97 6.88
CA SER A 34 -2.85 22.13 7.77
C SER A 34 -4.20 22.81 8.01
N SER A 35 -5.20 22.42 7.23
CA SER A 35 -6.60 22.67 7.55
C SER A 35 -7.01 21.75 8.70
N THR A 36 -6.52 22.07 9.90
CA THR A 36 -7.04 21.55 11.16
C THR A 36 -8.44 22.12 11.36
N LYS A 37 -9.47 21.39 10.93
CA LYS A 37 -10.84 21.64 11.37
C LYS A 37 -11.13 20.79 12.61
N LYS A 38 -11.02 21.42 13.78
CA LYS A 38 -11.43 20.86 15.06
C LYS A 38 -12.97 20.86 15.13
N GLY A 39 -13.60 19.69 15.32
CA GLY A 39 -15.06 19.59 15.48
C GLY A 39 -15.56 18.18 15.79
N THR A 40 -15.92 17.95 17.06
CA THR A 40 -16.50 16.72 17.65
C THR A 40 -15.60 15.47 17.58
N GLY A 41 -15.56 14.67 18.67
CA GLY A 41 -14.68 13.50 18.79
C GLY A 41 -14.97 12.45 17.73
N THR A 42 -14.40 12.64 16.55
CA THR A 42 -14.62 11.81 15.38
C THR A 42 -13.46 10.83 15.33
N LYS A 43 -13.74 9.56 15.67
CA LYS A 43 -12.75 8.48 15.63
C LYS A 43 -12.02 8.50 14.29
N SER A 44 -10.70 8.34 14.30
CA SER A 44 -9.92 8.27 13.06
C SER A 44 -10.40 7.11 12.17
N PRO A 45 -10.20 7.17 10.84
CA PRO A 45 -10.58 6.07 9.95
C PRO A 45 -10.01 4.73 10.41
N ALA A 46 -8.74 4.71 10.82
CA ALA A 46 -8.07 3.53 11.36
C ALA A 46 -8.80 2.93 12.57
N VAL A 47 -9.34 3.76 13.47
CA VAL A 47 -10.13 3.31 14.62
C VAL A 47 -11.47 2.75 14.16
N ARG A 48 -12.17 3.41 13.22
CA ARG A 48 -13.45 2.93 12.68
C ARG A 48 -13.31 1.57 12.00
N ILE A 49 -12.24 1.35 11.24
CA ILE A 49 -11.97 0.04 10.61
C ILE A 49 -11.72 -1.02 11.69
N THR A 50 -10.96 -0.69 12.74
CA THR A 50 -10.75 -1.62 13.88
C THR A 50 -12.06 -1.97 14.59
N GLU A 51 -12.93 -0.98 14.81
CA GLU A 51 -14.25 -1.20 15.41
C GLU A 51 -15.13 -2.06 14.51
N ARG A 52 -15.16 -1.79 13.21
CA ARG A 52 -15.90 -2.60 12.24
C ARG A 52 -15.46 -4.07 12.24
N ILE A 53 -14.16 -4.32 12.26
CA ILE A 53 -13.60 -5.67 12.37
C ILE A 53 -14.13 -6.37 13.63
N ARG A 54 -14.16 -5.67 14.77
CA ARG A 54 -14.69 -6.20 16.04
C ARG A 54 -16.19 -6.41 16.00
N GLU A 55 -16.94 -5.49 15.41
CA GLU A 55 -18.41 -5.54 15.30
C GLU A 55 -18.90 -6.71 14.43
N LEU A 56 -18.14 -7.10 13.41
CA LEU A 56 -18.49 -8.24 12.56
C LEU A 56 -18.52 -9.54 13.36
N GLY A 57 -17.60 -9.72 14.31
CA GLY A 57 -17.61 -10.83 15.28
C GLY A 57 -17.50 -12.24 14.70
N ASP A 58 -17.30 -12.37 13.39
CA ASP A 58 -17.22 -13.63 12.65
C ASP A 58 -16.04 -13.64 11.66
N TRP A 59 -15.99 -14.66 10.81
CA TRP A 59 -14.92 -14.87 9.83
C TRP A 59 -14.69 -13.68 8.89
N ARG A 60 -15.71 -12.83 8.65
CA ARG A 60 -15.58 -11.64 7.79
C ARG A 60 -14.72 -10.59 8.47
N GLY A 61 -14.83 -10.46 9.79
CA GLY A 61 -13.96 -9.61 10.59
C GLY A 61 -12.50 -10.05 10.51
N ASP A 62 -12.25 -11.35 10.66
CA ASP A 62 -10.91 -11.93 10.55
C ASP A 62 -10.30 -11.74 9.15
N THR A 63 -11.10 -11.98 8.11
CA THR A 63 -10.72 -11.76 6.71
C THR A 63 -10.40 -10.28 6.45
N LEU A 64 -11.26 -9.35 6.87
CA LEU A 64 -11.02 -7.91 6.70
C LEU A 64 -9.78 -7.44 7.47
N SER A 65 -9.54 -7.97 8.67
CA SER A 65 -8.33 -7.72 9.45
C SER A 65 -7.07 -8.18 8.71
N ARG A 66 -7.11 -9.38 8.12
CA ARG A 66 -6.00 -9.93 7.35
C ARG A 66 -5.73 -9.15 6.07
N ILE A 67 -6.77 -8.75 5.34
CA ILE A 67 -6.67 -7.87 4.17
C ILE A 67 -6.01 -6.55 4.56
N ARG A 68 -6.52 -5.87 5.59
CA ARG A 68 -5.95 -4.61 6.07
C ARG A 68 -4.48 -4.73 6.40
N LYS A 69 -4.08 -5.81 7.09
CA LYS A 69 -2.67 -6.08 7.39
C LYS A 69 -1.84 -6.25 6.13
N ILE A 70 -2.34 -6.98 5.14
CA ILE A 70 -1.66 -7.20 3.86
C ILE A 70 -1.50 -5.88 3.10
N VAL A 71 -2.54 -5.05 3.05
CA VAL A 71 -2.52 -3.74 2.39
C VAL A 71 -1.43 -2.84 2.98
N LYS A 72 -1.40 -2.70 4.31
CA LYS A 72 -0.37 -1.91 5.00
C LYS A 72 1.05 -2.48 4.89
N GLN A 73 1.19 -3.78 4.59
CA GLN A 73 2.49 -4.40 4.33
C GLN A 73 2.94 -4.26 2.88
N ALA A 74 1.99 -4.13 1.95
CA ALA A 74 2.26 -3.88 0.55
C ALA A 74 2.82 -2.47 0.37
N ASP A 75 2.20 -1.52 1.06
CA ASP A 75 2.48 -0.09 1.04
C ASP A 75 2.32 0.51 2.46
N PRO A 76 3.44 0.88 3.13
CA PRO A 76 3.42 1.49 4.45
C PRO A 76 2.84 2.91 4.50
N ASP A 77 2.87 3.63 3.38
CA ASP A 77 2.43 5.04 3.28
C ASP A 77 0.94 5.16 2.92
N ILE A 78 0.28 4.02 2.67
CA ILE A 78 -1.13 3.97 2.31
C ILE A 78 -2.05 4.59 3.38
N VAL A 79 -2.96 5.43 2.93
CA VAL A 79 -3.92 6.16 3.75
C VAL A 79 -5.21 5.36 3.87
N GLU A 80 -5.65 5.15 5.11
CA GLU A 80 -6.92 4.52 5.43
C GLU A 80 -8.03 5.57 5.53
N GLU A 81 -9.13 5.33 4.84
CA GLU A 81 -10.33 6.16 4.86
C GLU A 81 -11.57 5.34 5.22
N TRP A 82 -12.61 6.03 5.70
CA TRP A 82 -13.88 5.43 6.08
C TRP A 82 -15.03 6.10 5.31
N LYS A 83 -15.52 5.42 4.27
CA LYS A 83 -16.48 5.98 3.32
C LYS A 83 -17.73 5.10 3.19
N TYR A 84 -18.69 5.58 2.39
CA TYR A 84 -19.88 4.84 1.95
C TYR A 84 -20.65 4.14 3.10
N ARG A 85 -20.76 4.82 4.24
CA ARG A 85 -21.48 4.33 5.44
C ARG A 85 -21.01 2.99 6.00
N GLY A 86 -19.71 2.66 5.90
CA GLY A 86 -19.23 1.40 6.50
C GLY A 86 -18.03 0.76 5.84
N VAL A 87 -17.49 1.40 4.80
CA VAL A 87 -16.54 0.76 3.89
C VAL A 87 -15.14 1.34 4.14
N PRO A 88 -14.20 0.51 4.58
CA PRO A 88 -12.77 0.78 4.48
C PRO A 88 -12.38 1.06 3.02
N VAL A 89 -11.67 2.17 2.80
CA VAL A 89 -11.09 2.51 1.51
C VAL A 89 -9.62 2.87 1.72
N TRP A 90 -8.75 2.39 0.83
CA TRP A 90 -7.32 2.65 0.89
C TRP A 90 -6.88 3.53 -0.29
N TYR A 91 -6.05 4.52 0.03
CA TYR A 91 -5.58 5.56 -0.88
C TYR A 91 -4.05 5.66 -0.85
N HIS A 92 -3.44 6.00 -2.00
CA HIS A 92 -2.09 6.54 -2.04
C HIS A 92 -2.12 7.94 -2.66
N ASP A 93 -2.11 8.08 -3.98
CA ASP A 93 -2.35 9.34 -4.69
C ASP A 93 -3.81 9.49 -5.18
N GLY A 94 -4.55 8.38 -5.12
CA GLY A 94 -5.92 8.15 -5.52
C GLY A 94 -6.43 6.83 -4.92
N ILE A 95 -7.61 6.35 -5.35
CA ILE A 95 -8.21 5.14 -4.77
C ILE A 95 -7.42 3.93 -5.25
N VAL A 96 -6.82 3.19 -4.32
CA VAL A 96 -6.18 1.91 -4.63
C VAL A 96 -7.24 0.82 -4.62
N CYS A 97 -7.90 0.60 -3.48
CA CYS A 97 -8.95 -0.39 -3.34
C CYS A 97 -9.93 -0.13 -2.18
N THR A 98 -11.06 -0.83 -2.19
CA THR A 98 -12.06 -0.90 -1.11
C THR A 98 -11.99 -2.24 -0.36
N GLY A 99 -12.61 -2.32 0.82
CA GLY A 99 -12.72 -3.54 1.63
C GLY A 99 -14.13 -3.73 2.18
N GLU A 100 -15.05 -4.16 1.33
CA GLU A 100 -16.48 -4.27 1.61
C GLU A 100 -16.83 -5.61 2.25
N THR A 101 -17.80 -5.62 3.16
CA THR A 101 -18.24 -6.85 3.86
C THR A 101 -19.69 -7.14 3.50
N TYR A 102 -19.95 -8.28 2.88
CA TYR A 102 -21.28 -8.79 2.55
C TYR A 102 -21.68 -9.93 3.49
N LYS A 103 -22.85 -10.53 3.25
CA LYS A 103 -23.34 -11.64 4.07
C LYS A 103 -22.48 -12.90 3.92
N ASP A 104 -22.00 -13.16 2.71
CA ASP A 104 -21.39 -14.40 2.25
C ASP A 104 -19.95 -14.25 1.75
N HIS A 105 -19.49 -13.02 1.48
CA HIS A 105 -18.14 -12.71 1.03
C HIS A 105 -17.61 -11.39 1.62
N VAL A 106 -16.29 -11.26 1.65
CA VAL A 106 -15.60 -9.97 1.78
C VAL A 106 -15.07 -9.60 0.39
N LYS A 107 -15.42 -8.41 -0.08
CA LYS A 107 -15.09 -7.93 -1.42
C LYS A 107 -14.00 -6.88 -1.37
N MET A 108 -13.00 -7.01 -2.24
CA MET A 108 -12.05 -5.95 -2.54
C MET A 108 -12.25 -5.46 -3.96
N THR A 109 -12.58 -4.19 -4.16
CA THR A 109 -12.64 -3.58 -5.50
C THR A 109 -11.44 -2.70 -5.74
N PHE A 110 -10.78 -2.88 -6.88
CA PHE A 110 -9.63 -2.07 -7.31
C PHE A 110 -10.07 -1.04 -8.36
N ALA A 111 -9.76 0.25 -8.12
CA ALA A 111 -10.28 1.35 -8.92
C ALA A 111 -9.70 1.43 -10.34
N LYS A 112 -8.46 0.95 -10.55
CA LYS A 112 -7.88 0.71 -11.88
C LYS A 112 -7.70 -0.79 -12.14
N GLY A 113 -8.63 -1.59 -11.59
CA GLY A 113 -8.51 -3.05 -11.56
C GLY A 113 -8.28 -3.69 -12.92
N ALA A 114 -8.89 -3.18 -13.99
CA ALA A 114 -8.75 -3.73 -15.35
C ALA A 114 -7.36 -3.55 -15.96
N SER A 115 -6.59 -2.57 -15.48
CA SER A 115 -5.22 -2.30 -15.92
C SER A 115 -4.17 -3.17 -15.21
N LEU A 116 -4.56 -3.90 -14.16
CA LEU A 116 -3.65 -4.78 -13.41
C LEU A 116 -3.44 -6.10 -14.15
N LYS A 117 -2.23 -6.66 -14.10
CA LYS A 117 -1.92 -7.92 -14.80
C LYS A 117 -2.56 -9.15 -14.17
N ASP A 118 -2.60 -9.20 -12.84
CA ASP A 118 -3.12 -10.34 -12.07
C ASP A 118 -2.65 -11.74 -12.55
N PRO A 119 -1.33 -12.03 -12.55
CA PRO A 119 -0.80 -13.31 -13.03
C PRO A 119 -1.22 -14.51 -12.18
N SER A 120 -1.74 -14.28 -10.96
CA SER A 120 -2.21 -15.33 -10.06
C SER A 120 -3.72 -15.58 -10.17
N GLY A 121 -4.43 -14.82 -11.01
CA GLY A 121 -5.88 -14.96 -11.19
C GLY A 121 -6.67 -14.73 -9.91
N LEU A 122 -6.32 -13.71 -9.13
CA LEU A 122 -7.06 -13.35 -7.91
C LEU A 122 -8.42 -12.74 -8.21
N PHE A 123 -8.57 -12.01 -9.32
CA PHE A 123 -9.85 -11.40 -9.67
C PHE A 123 -10.86 -12.46 -10.08
N ASN A 124 -11.97 -12.51 -9.34
CA ASN A 124 -13.07 -13.45 -9.53
C ASN A 124 -14.44 -12.75 -9.53
N GLY A 125 -14.48 -11.44 -9.27
CA GLY A 125 -15.67 -10.59 -9.35
C GLY A 125 -15.44 -9.40 -10.29
N THR A 126 -16.49 -8.98 -10.98
CA THR A 126 -16.46 -7.80 -11.85
C THR A 126 -17.62 -6.88 -11.48
N LEU A 127 -17.33 -5.60 -11.28
CA LEU A 127 -18.35 -4.56 -11.29
C LEU A 127 -18.43 -4.06 -12.73
N GLY A 128 -19.56 -4.26 -13.40
CA GLY A 128 -19.70 -4.02 -14.84
C GLY A 128 -19.04 -2.71 -15.30
N GLY A 129 -18.09 -2.82 -16.21
CA GLY A 129 -17.30 -1.71 -16.75
C GLY A 129 -15.86 -2.14 -17.08
N GLU A 130 -15.17 -1.38 -17.96
CA GLU A 130 -13.80 -1.67 -18.41
C GLU A 130 -12.71 -1.18 -17.44
N THR A 131 -13.07 -0.63 -16.28
CA THR A 131 -12.10 0.04 -15.38
C THR A 131 -11.84 -0.75 -14.10
N TRP A 132 -12.86 -1.38 -13.53
CA TRP A 132 -12.81 -1.96 -12.19
C TRP A 132 -12.80 -3.48 -12.21
N ARG A 133 -12.11 -4.09 -11.25
CA ARG A 133 -12.18 -5.52 -10.97
C ARG A 133 -12.25 -5.77 -9.47
N ALA A 134 -12.83 -6.89 -9.08
CA ALA A 134 -13.06 -7.24 -7.69
C ALA A 134 -12.58 -8.66 -7.34
N ILE A 135 -12.22 -8.82 -6.07
CA ILE A 135 -11.86 -10.09 -5.45
C ILE A 135 -12.90 -10.35 -4.36
N ASP A 136 -13.71 -11.37 -4.54
CA ASP A 136 -14.66 -11.89 -3.57
C ASP A 136 -14.01 -13.05 -2.81
N ILE A 137 -13.84 -12.86 -1.51
CA ILE A 137 -13.22 -13.82 -0.58
C ILE A 137 -14.32 -14.42 0.27
N HIS A 138 -14.53 -15.72 0.15
CA HIS A 138 -15.57 -16.47 0.84
C HIS A 138 -15.03 -17.11 2.14
N GLU A 139 -15.95 -17.61 2.96
CA GLU A 139 -15.60 -18.33 4.17
C GLU A 139 -14.73 -19.56 3.85
N GLY A 140 -13.60 -19.69 4.54
CA GLY A 140 -12.65 -20.79 4.32
C GLY A 140 -11.63 -20.56 3.20
N ASP A 141 -11.76 -19.49 2.40
CA ASP A 141 -10.79 -19.18 1.35
C ASP A 141 -9.40 -18.85 1.92
N LYS A 142 -8.37 -19.32 1.22
CA LYS A 142 -6.98 -19.00 1.55
C LYS A 142 -6.54 -17.76 0.78
N ILE A 143 -6.35 -16.65 1.50
CA ILE A 143 -5.76 -15.44 0.91
C ILE A 143 -4.28 -15.69 0.57
N ASN A 144 -3.94 -15.68 -0.72
CA ASN A 144 -2.56 -15.65 -1.18
C ASN A 144 -1.95 -14.27 -0.91
N ALA A 145 -1.36 -14.11 0.28
CA ALA A 145 -0.84 -12.83 0.74
C ALA A 145 0.27 -12.26 -0.15
N ASN A 146 1.08 -13.10 -0.80
CA ASN A 146 2.16 -12.61 -1.67
C ASN A 146 1.61 -12.08 -2.99
N ALA A 147 0.67 -12.80 -3.60
CA ALA A 147 0.00 -12.32 -4.81
C ALA A 147 -0.81 -11.05 -4.53
N LEU A 148 -1.54 -10.99 -3.41
CA LEU A 148 -2.32 -9.80 -3.05
C LEU A 148 -1.41 -8.58 -2.78
N LYS A 149 -0.26 -8.76 -2.11
CA LYS A 149 0.71 -7.67 -1.93
C LYS A 149 1.27 -7.17 -3.27
N ALA A 150 1.61 -8.09 -4.19
CA ALA A 150 2.09 -7.71 -5.51
C ALA A 150 1.04 -6.91 -6.29
N LEU A 151 -0.22 -7.35 -6.22
CA LEU A 151 -1.34 -6.68 -6.87
C LEU A 151 -1.59 -5.27 -6.30
N ILE A 152 -1.49 -5.10 -4.99
CA ILE A 152 -1.64 -3.78 -4.34
C ILE A 152 -0.52 -2.83 -4.73
N ARG A 153 0.73 -3.30 -4.79
CA ARG A 153 1.86 -2.48 -5.24
C ARG A 153 1.69 -2.01 -6.69
N GLU A 154 1.29 -2.91 -7.58
CA GLU A 154 0.99 -2.57 -8.96
C GLU A 154 -0.15 -1.54 -9.06
N ALA A 155 -1.18 -1.66 -8.20
CA ALA A 155 -2.27 -0.69 -8.14
C ALA A 155 -1.85 0.69 -7.65
N VAL A 156 -0.92 0.76 -6.68
CA VAL A 156 -0.31 2.03 -6.25
C VAL A 156 0.53 2.64 -7.38
N ASP A 157 1.38 1.86 -8.04
CA ASP A 157 2.24 2.35 -9.14
C ASP A 157 1.42 2.91 -10.32
N LEU A 158 0.28 2.29 -10.65
CA LEU A 158 -0.65 2.77 -11.69
C LEU A 158 -1.35 4.06 -11.32
N ASP A 159 -1.53 4.33 -10.03
CA ASP A 159 -2.18 5.52 -9.52
C ASP A 159 -1.20 6.70 -9.50
N THR A 160 0.09 6.46 -9.23
CA THR A 160 1.14 7.49 -9.26
C THR A 160 1.61 7.90 -10.66
N SER A 161 1.24 7.14 -11.69
CA SER A 161 1.74 7.29 -13.07
C SER A 161 0.78 8.05 -14.01
N ASP A 162 -0.32 8.60 -13.50
CA ASP A 162 -1.35 9.34 -14.26
C ASP A 162 -1.16 10.86 -14.17
#